data_AF-A0A9K3KPZ6-F1
#
_entry.id   AF-A0A9K3KPZ6-F1
#
_cell.length_a   1.000
_cell.length_b   1.000
_cell.length_c   1.000
_cell.angle_alpha   90.00
_cell.angle_beta   90.00
_cell.angle_gamma   90.00
#
_symmetry.space_group_name_H-M   'P 1'
#
loop_
_entity.id
_entity.type
_entity.pdbx_description
1 polymer ?
#
loop_
_entity_poly.entity_id
_entity_poly.type
_entity_poly.pdbx_seq_one_letter_code
_entity_poly.pdbx_strand_id
1 'polypeptide(L)'
;MNAALRLWTSTKFSKEQSSFVSNSFTISTTVCVIAGAFTAILFQLLVIYSKSALGMSNDAGYASFKMATAIYRKWGFRCFLTELMTFVYSFMISLYNTLWNDAEAHPDNVDMSRRVGTYIMAGSILLILLGSYHINSILNLATKLIFIDEYKDNFA
;
A
#
# COMPACT_ATOMS: atom_id res chain seq x y z
N MET A 1 -6.82 4.58 -0.37
CA MET A 1 -7.63 5.08 -1.51
C MET A 1 -7.92 6.60 -1.54
N ASN A 2 -8.73 7.20 -0.63
CA ASN A 2 -9.12 8.63 -0.72
C ASN A 2 -7.94 9.62 -0.70
N ALA A 3 -6.91 9.34 0.10
CA ALA A 3 -5.70 10.15 0.15
C ALA A 3 -4.93 10.12 -1.18
N ALA A 4 -4.87 8.97 -1.86
CA ALA A 4 -4.18 8.83 -3.16
C ALA A 4 -4.91 9.61 -4.27
N LEU A 5 -6.24 9.59 -4.28
CA LEU A 5 -7.06 10.38 -5.21
C LEU A 5 -6.93 11.89 -4.94
N ARG A 6 -6.89 12.30 -3.68
CA ARG A 6 -6.64 13.71 -3.32
C ARG A 6 -5.24 14.15 -3.73
N LEU A 7 -4.25 13.28 -3.54
CA LEU A 7 -2.88 13.53 -3.96
C LEU A 7 -2.78 13.68 -5.49
N TRP A 8 -3.50 12.82 -6.23
CA TRP A 8 -3.60 12.90 -7.68
C TRP A 8 -4.12 14.26 -8.15
N THR A 9 -5.21 14.75 -7.54
CA THR A 9 -5.81 16.03 -7.94
C THR A 9 -5.02 17.24 -7.49
N SER A 10 -4.25 17.15 -6.39
CA SER A 10 -3.41 18.25 -5.91
C SER A 10 -2.08 18.38 -6.64
N THR A 11 -1.58 17.31 -7.26
CA THR A 11 -0.25 17.30 -7.87
C THR A 11 -0.29 17.94 -9.25
N LYS A 12 0.32 19.12 -9.39
CA LYS A 12 0.56 19.77 -10.69
C LYS A 12 2.00 19.53 -11.11
N PHE A 13 2.20 18.75 -12.17
CA PHE A 13 3.53 18.57 -12.75
C PHE A 13 3.90 19.81 -13.57
N SER A 14 5.11 20.33 -13.37
CA SER A 14 5.62 21.44 -14.19
C SER A 14 5.91 20.95 -15.62
N LYS A 15 5.78 21.84 -16.61
CA LYS A 15 6.01 21.52 -18.04
C LYS A 15 7.46 21.10 -18.32
N GLU A 16 8.40 21.52 -17.48
CA GLU A 16 9.83 21.20 -17.59
C GLU A 16 10.21 19.86 -16.92
N GLN A 17 9.26 19.20 -16.25
CA GLN A 17 9.55 18.00 -15.49
C GLN A 17 9.64 16.76 -16.39
N SER A 18 10.59 15.87 -16.09
CA SER A 18 10.79 14.66 -16.89
C SER A 18 9.51 13.81 -16.96
N SER A 19 9.14 13.38 -18.18
CA SER A 19 7.96 12.53 -18.41
C SER A 19 8.00 11.23 -17.60
N PHE A 20 9.19 10.78 -17.22
CA PHE A 20 9.40 9.61 -16.36
C PHE A 20 8.75 9.79 -14.96
N VAL A 21 8.95 10.95 -14.31
CA VAL A 21 8.42 11.20 -12.96
C VAL A 21 6.89 11.24 -12.99
N SER A 22 6.31 11.95 -13.97
CA SER A 22 4.86 12.04 -14.13
C SER A 22 4.22 10.67 -14.43
N ASN A 23 4.81 9.89 -15.34
CA ASN A 23 4.33 8.54 -15.64
C ASN A 23 4.43 7.61 -14.43
N SER A 24 5.53 7.67 -13.68
CA SER A 24 5.72 6.83 -12.49
C SER A 24 4.70 7.15 -11.38
N PHE A 25 4.38 8.43 -11.17
CA PHE A 25 3.34 8.85 -10.24
C PHE A 25 1.95 8.37 -10.67
N THR A 26 1.67 8.42 -11.97
CA THR A 26 0.43 7.91 -12.58
C THR A 26 0.23 6.44 -12.30
N ILE A 27 1.21 5.63 -12.71
CA ILE A 27 1.15 4.18 -12.56
C ILE A 27 1.04 3.81 -11.09
N SER A 28 1.85 4.41 -10.23
CA SER A 28 1.83 4.14 -8.79
C SER A 28 0.48 4.47 -8.15
N THR A 29 -0.11 5.62 -8.51
CA THR A 29 -1.40 6.05 -7.95
C THR A 29 -2.55 5.18 -8.44
N THR A 30 -2.54 4.78 -9.72
CA THR A 30 -3.52 3.82 -10.26
C THR A 30 -3.42 2.47 -9.58
N VAL A 31 -2.22 1.91 -9.42
CA VAL A 31 -2.00 0.65 -8.71
C VAL A 31 -2.47 0.75 -7.26
N CYS A 32 -2.19 1.86 -6.58
CA CYS A 32 -2.68 2.12 -5.22
C CYS A 32 -4.21 2.06 -5.15
N VAL A 33 -4.92 2.74 -6.06
CA VAL A 33 -6.39 2.76 -6.06
C VAL A 33 -6.97 1.37 -6.35
N ILE A 34 -6.45 0.65 -7.34
CA ILE A 34 -6.93 -0.70 -7.69
C ILE A 34 -6.68 -1.68 -6.54
N ALA A 35 -5.47 -1.65 -5.96
CA ALA A 35 -5.11 -2.50 -4.84
C ALA A 35 -5.97 -2.21 -3.61
N GLY A 36 -6.25 -0.93 -3.33
CA GLY A 36 -7.13 -0.53 -2.23
C GLY A 36 -8.60 -0.87 -2.44
N ALA A 37 -9.09 -0.82 -3.67
CA ALA A 37 -10.45 -1.27 -3.97
C ALA A 37 -10.58 -2.78 -3.75
N PHE A 38 -9.62 -3.57 -4.24
CA PHE A 38 -9.61 -5.03 -4.09
C PHE A 38 -9.58 -5.44 -2.60
N THR A 39 -8.71 -4.82 -1.80
CA THR A 39 -8.58 -5.13 -0.37
C THR A 39 -9.85 -4.79 0.39
N ALA A 40 -10.42 -3.62 0.14
CA ALA A 40 -11.66 -3.19 0.78
C ALA A 40 -12.82 -4.15 0.49
N ILE A 41 -13.02 -4.52 -0.79
CA ILE A 41 -14.08 -5.45 -1.20
C ILE A 41 -13.89 -6.82 -0.54
N LEU A 42 -12.66 -7.35 -0.58
CA LEU A 42 -12.36 -8.66 -0.01
C LEU A 42 -12.61 -8.70 1.51
N PHE A 43 -12.08 -7.73 2.24
CA PHE A 43 -12.25 -7.69 3.70
C PHE A 43 -13.70 -7.42 4.09
N GLN A 44 -14.43 -6.60 3.34
CA GLN A 44 -15.85 -6.37 3.57
C GLN A 44 -16.67 -7.66 3.39
N LEU A 45 -16.39 -8.43 2.32
CA LEU A 45 -17.03 -9.73 2.09
C LEU A 45 -16.73 -10.70 3.24
N LEU A 46 -15.48 -10.79 3.68
CA LEU A 46 -15.09 -11.62 4.82
C LEU A 46 -15.86 -11.24 6.09
N VAL A 47 -16.03 -9.95 6.39
CA VAL A 47 -16.78 -9.49 7.56
C VAL A 47 -18.25 -9.88 7.46
N ILE A 48 -18.89 -9.67 6.30
CA ILE A 48 -20.31 -10.00 6.10
C ILE A 48 -20.52 -11.50 6.29
N TYR A 49 -19.74 -12.34 5.61
CA TYR A 49 -19.87 -13.79 5.70
C TYR A 49 -19.57 -14.33 7.11
N SER A 50 -18.58 -13.75 7.80
CA SER A 50 -18.28 -14.12 9.19
C SER A 50 -19.47 -13.82 10.11
N LYS A 51 -20.04 -12.61 10.00
CA LYS A 51 -21.19 -12.19 10.81
C LYS A 51 -22.44 -13.01 10.49
N SER A 52 -22.72 -13.28 9.22
CA SER A 52 -23.86 -14.08 8.81
C SER A 52 -23.76 -15.52 9.30
N ALA A 53 -22.59 -16.15 9.18
CA ALA A 53 -22.42 -17.53 9.63
C ALA A 53 -22.53 -17.66 11.16
N LEU A 54 -21.96 -16.71 11.90
CA LEU A 54 -22.12 -16.60 13.36
C LEU A 54 -23.59 -16.37 13.75
N GLY A 55 -24.30 -15.50 13.03
CA GLY A 55 -25.72 -15.21 13.29
C GLY A 55 -26.67 -16.37 12.99
N MET A 56 -26.25 -17.32 12.15
CA MET A 56 -27.01 -18.54 11.83
C MET A 56 -26.53 -19.77 12.60
N SER A 57 -25.59 -19.60 13.55
CA SER A 57 -24.95 -20.70 14.29
C SER A 57 -24.38 -21.81 13.38
N ASN A 58 -23.89 -21.45 12.19
CA ASN A 58 -23.38 -22.39 11.20
C ASN A 58 -21.84 -22.36 11.15
N ASP A 59 -21.22 -22.84 12.22
CA ASP A 59 -19.77 -22.81 12.39
C ASP A 59 -19.03 -23.68 11.36
N ALA A 60 -19.63 -24.80 10.94
CA ALA A 60 -19.06 -25.69 9.93
C ALA A 60 -19.00 -25.02 8.54
N GLY A 61 -20.06 -24.30 8.16
CA GLY A 61 -20.07 -23.49 6.93
C GLY A 61 -19.04 -22.37 6.97
N TYR A 62 -18.87 -21.73 8.13
CA TYR A 62 -17.85 -20.70 8.32
C TYR A 62 -16.42 -21.25 8.19
N ALA A 63 -16.12 -22.41 8.79
CA ALA A 63 -14.82 -23.06 8.68
C ALA A 63 -14.49 -23.42 7.22
N SER A 64 -15.47 -23.96 6.48
CA SER A 64 -15.33 -24.31 5.06
C SER A 64 -15.09 -23.06 4.20
N PHE A 65 -15.84 -21.98 4.45
CA PHE A 65 -15.62 -20.70 3.78
C PHE A 65 -14.23 -20.12 4.07
N LYS A 66 -13.77 -20.18 5.34
CA LYS A 66 -12.42 -19.74 5.70
C LYS A 66 -11.33 -20.53 4.98
N MET A 67 -11.46 -21.85 4.86
CA MET A 67 -10.51 -22.67 4.10
C MET A 67 -10.52 -22.30 2.62
N ALA A 68 -11.70 -22.25 1.99
CA ALA A 68 -11.84 -21.92 0.57
C ALA A 68 -11.28 -20.52 0.23
N THR A 69 -11.36 -19.58 1.16
CA THR A 69 -10.89 -18.20 0.98
C THR A 69 -9.47 -17.95 1.46
N ALA A 70 -8.74 -18.96 1.95
CA ALA A 70 -7.41 -18.80 2.51
C ALA A 70 -6.42 -18.16 1.52
N ILE A 71 -6.47 -18.55 0.25
CA ILE A 71 -5.63 -17.99 -0.81
C ILE A 71 -5.98 -16.51 -1.04
N TYR A 72 -7.26 -16.19 -1.21
CA TYR A 72 -7.69 -14.81 -1.46
C TYR A 72 -7.37 -13.87 -0.30
N ARG A 73 -7.40 -14.35 0.96
CA ARG A 73 -6.94 -13.58 2.12
C ARG A 73 -5.45 -13.24 2.04
N LYS A 74 -4.61 -14.20 1.66
CA LYS A 74 -3.17 -13.95 1.46
C LYS A 74 -2.95 -12.92 0.35
N TRP A 75 -3.70 -13.00 -0.74
CA TRP A 75 -3.68 -11.99 -1.81
C TRP A 75 -4.17 -10.62 -1.34
N GLY A 76 -5.26 -10.56 -0.58
CA GLY A 76 -5.77 -9.35 0.05
C GLY A 76 -4.71 -8.65 0.89
N PHE A 77 -4.04 -9.40 1.77
CA PHE A 77 -2.93 -8.83 2.54
C PHE A 77 -1.80 -8.31 1.66
N ARG A 78 -1.38 -9.03 0.62
CA ARG A 78 -0.33 -8.56 -0.31
C ARG A 78 -0.75 -7.31 -1.08
N CYS A 79 -1.99 -7.24 -1.54
CA CYS A 79 -2.54 -6.05 -2.20
C CYS A 79 -2.59 -4.86 -1.25
N PHE A 80 -2.95 -5.06 0.02
CA PHE A 80 -2.97 -3.99 1.03
C PHE A 80 -1.57 -3.38 1.24
N LEU A 81 -0.55 -4.23 1.30
CA LEU A 81 0.83 -3.76 1.40
C LEU A 81 1.27 -3.03 0.14
N THR A 82 0.91 -3.57 -1.02
CA THR A 82 1.23 -2.95 -2.30
C THR A 82 0.58 -1.58 -2.39
N GLU A 83 -0.68 -1.42 -1.93
CA GLU A 83 -1.36 -0.12 -1.80
C GLU A 83 -0.57 0.82 -0.89
N LEU A 84 -0.19 0.36 0.32
CA LEU A 84 0.56 1.19 1.28
C LEU A 84 1.87 1.69 0.66
N MET A 85 2.62 0.78 0.03
CA MET A 85 3.92 1.07 -0.56
C MET A 85 3.83 2.01 -1.76
N THR A 86 2.89 1.76 -2.66
CA THR A 86 2.65 2.63 -3.82
C THR A 86 2.10 3.99 -3.41
N PHE A 87 1.27 4.06 -2.36
CA PHE A 87 0.82 5.34 -1.81
C PHE A 87 1.98 6.16 -1.27
N VAL A 88 2.84 5.58 -0.43
CA VAL A 88 3.99 6.29 0.14
C VAL A 88 4.93 6.74 -0.98
N TYR A 89 5.19 5.87 -1.96
CA TYR A 89 6.01 6.24 -3.12
C TYR A 89 5.42 7.43 -3.91
N SER A 90 4.12 7.40 -4.23
CA SER A 90 3.43 8.51 -4.90
C SER A 90 3.48 9.80 -4.06
N PHE A 91 3.29 9.69 -2.74
CA PHE A 91 3.38 10.82 -1.83
C PHE A 91 4.77 11.46 -1.85
N MET A 92 5.84 10.66 -1.86
CA MET A 92 7.21 11.17 -1.91
C MET A 92 7.52 11.86 -3.24
N ILE A 93 7.04 11.32 -4.37
CA ILE A 93 7.16 12.00 -5.67
C ILE A 93 6.44 13.35 -5.64
N SER A 94 5.22 13.39 -5.12
CA SER A 94 4.46 14.63 -4.99
C SER A 94 5.19 15.65 -4.12
N LEU A 95 5.72 15.22 -2.97
CA LEU A 95 6.45 16.09 -2.05
C LEU A 95 7.73 16.63 -2.69
N TYR A 96 8.49 15.78 -3.37
CA TYR A 96 9.67 16.19 -4.12
C TYR A 96 9.32 17.23 -5.19
N ASN A 97 8.22 17.01 -5.92
CA ASN A 97 7.75 17.96 -6.93
C ASN A 97 7.37 19.31 -6.30
N THR A 98 6.64 19.30 -5.19
CA THR A 98 6.31 20.53 -4.47
C THR A 98 7.56 21.28 -4.00
N LEU A 99 8.55 20.57 -3.45
CA LEU A 99 9.79 21.18 -2.98
C LEU A 99 10.64 21.74 -4.13
N TRP A 100 10.64 21.06 -5.27
CA TRP A 100 11.32 21.52 -6.48
C TRP A 100 10.70 22.82 -7.01
N ASN A 101 9.37 22.85 -7.14
CA ASN A 101 8.65 24.04 -7.62
C ASN A 101 8.82 25.23 -6.66
N ASP A 102 8.87 24.98 -5.35
CA ASP A 102 9.10 26.02 -4.34
C ASP A 102 10.54 26.59 -4.43
N ALA A 103 11.54 25.74 -4.69
CA ALA A 103 12.91 26.17 -4.92
C ALA A 103 13.06 27.03 -6.19
N GLU A 104 12.27 26.73 -7.23
CA GLU A 104 12.28 27.52 -8.48
C GLU A 104 11.62 28.89 -8.29
N ALA A 105 10.59 28.99 -7.44
CA ALA A 105 9.92 30.25 -7.11
C ALA A 105 10.77 31.20 -6.24
N HIS A 106 11.72 30.67 -5.46
CA HIS A 106 12.56 31.43 -4.53
C HIS A 106 14.05 31.26 -4.84
N PRO A 107 14.60 32.06 -5.79
CA PRO A 107 15.97 31.90 -6.28
C PRO A 107 17.07 32.19 -5.23
N ASP A 108 16.71 32.81 -4.11
CA ASP A 108 17.67 33.22 -3.08
C ASP A 108 18.24 32.03 -2.28
N ASN A 109 17.58 30.86 -2.32
CA ASN A 109 17.92 29.66 -1.53
C ASN A 109 17.85 28.33 -2.31
N VAL A 110 18.01 28.37 -3.63
CA VAL A 110 17.83 27.18 -4.52
C VAL A 110 18.68 25.98 -4.09
N ASP A 111 19.94 26.21 -3.73
CA ASP A 111 20.88 25.15 -3.37
C ASP A 111 20.49 24.44 -2.08
N MET A 112 19.93 25.17 -1.10
CA MET A 112 19.50 24.59 0.16
C MET A 112 18.22 23.76 -0.03
N SER A 113 17.22 24.27 -0.73
CA SER A 113 15.98 23.53 -1.00
C SER A 113 16.21 22.26 -1.83
N ARG A 114 17.09 22.29 -2.83
CA ARG A 114 17.44 21.09 -3.63
C ARG A 114 18.14 20.01 -2.80
N ARG A 115 19.07 20.39 -1.93
CA ARG A 115 19.76 19.46 -1.03
C ARG A 115 18.79 18.83 -0.03
N VAL A 116 17.95 19.65 0.61
CA VAL A 116 16.94 19.18 1.57
C VAL A 116 15.96 18.21 0.90
N GLY A 117 15.46 18.52 -0.29
CA GLY A 117 14.57 17.61 -1.04
C GLY A 117 15.22 16.28 -1.38
N THR A 118 16.50 16.30 -1.75
CA THR A 118 17.26 15.07 -2.06
C THR A 118 17.46 14.22 -0.80
N TYR A 119 17.80 14.83 0.34
CA TYR A 119 17.94 14.10 1.62
C TYR A 119 16.62 13.54 2.12
N ILE A 120 15.52 14.29 2.00
CA ILE A 120 14.19 13.80 2.36
C ILE A 120 13.81 12.62 1.47
N MET A 121 14.04 12.70 0.15
CA MET A 121 13.75 11.60 -0.77
C MET A 121 14.59 10.35 -0.44
N ALA A 122 15.90 10.51 -0.24
CA ALA A 122 16.81 9.41 0.10
C ALA A 122 16.42 8.76 1.44
N GLY A 123 16.18 9.56 2.48
CA GLY A 123 15.73 9.08 3.78
C GLY A 123 14.39 8.34 3.70
N SER A 124 13.47 8.86 2.88
CA SER A 124 12.16 8.25 2.67
C SER A 124 12.25 6.92 1.94
N ILE A 125 13.07 6.81 0.90
CA ILE A 125 13.33 5.54 0.21
C ILE A 125 13.88 4.49 1.19
N LEU A 126 14.81 4.89 2.06
CA LEU A 126 15.41 4.01 3.06
C LEU A 126 14.36 3.54 4.10
N LEU A 127 13.49 4.45 4.55
CA LEU A 127 12.35 4.15 5.42
C LEU A 127 11.33 3.20 4.76
N ILE A 128 11.03 3.42 3.48
CA ILE A 128 10.13 2.59 2.68
C ILE A 128 10.69 1.16 2.54
N LEU A 129 11.99 1.02 2.27
CA LEU A 129 12.66 -0.27 2.16
C LEU A 129 12.72 -1.00 3.51
N LEU A 130 13.08 -0.30 4.59
CA LEU A 130 13.09 -0.86 5.95
C LEU A 130 11.69 -1.29 6.38
N GLY A 131 10.68 -0.44 6.14
CA GLY A 131 9.28 -0.74 6.42
C GLY A 131 8.80 -1.97 5.64
N SER A 132 9.07 -2.02 4.34
CA SER A 132 8.79 -3.19 3.51
C SER A 132 9.42 -4.46 4.04
N TYR A 133 10.72 -4.42 4.35
CA TYR A 133 11.44 -5.57 4.87
C TYR A 133 10.82 -6.06 6.18
N HIS A 134 10.53 -5.13 7.09
CA HIS A 134 9.97 -5.48 8.39
C HIS A 134 8.56 -6.07 8.27
N ILE A 135 7.70 -5.47 7.45
CA ILE A 135 6.34 -5.98 7.22
C ILE A 135 6.39 -7.36 6.55
N ASN A 136 7.26 -7.55 5.55
CA ASN A 136 7.39 -8.83 4.86
C ASN A 136 7.94 -9.93 5.80
N SER A 137 8.84 -9.57 6.71
CA SER A 137 9.32 -10.47 7.77
C SER A 137 8.18 -10.88 8.71
N ILE A 138 7.39 -9.91 9.21
CA ILE A 138 6.23 -10.17 10.07
C ILE A 138 5.22 -11.07 9.36
N LEU A 139 4.96 -10.83 8.08
CA LEU A 139 4.02 -11.64 7.29
C LEU A 139 4.52 -13.05 7.03
N ASN A 140 5.81 -13.24 6.79
CA ASN A 140 6.37 -14.58 6.68
C ASN A 140 6.24 -15.33 8.02
N LEU A 141 6.42 -14.62 9.14
CA LEU A 141 6.26 -15.19 10.47
C LEU A 141 4.80 -15.54 10.77
N ALA A 142 3.87 -14.62 10.50
CA ALA A 142 2.43 -14.84 10.64
C ALA A 142 1.93 -15.94 9.69
N THR A 143 2.46 -16.02 8.47
CA THR A 143 2.06 -17.06 7.52
C THR A 143 2.51 -18.43 8.00
N LYS A 144 3.71 -18.53 8.57
CA LYS A 144 4.20 -19.76 9.18
C LYS A 144 3.37 -20.15 10.40
N LEU A 145 3.16 -19.25 11.35
CA LEU A 145 2.45 -19.57 12.59
C LEU A 145 0.95 -19.86 12.39
N ILE A 146 0.27 -19.12 11.53
CA ILE A 146 -1.19 -19.25 11.37
C ILE A 146 -1.56 -20.37 10.41
N PHE A 147 -0.81 -20.59 9.32
CA PHE A 147 -1.21 -21.53 8.28
C PHE A 147 -0.46 -22.87 8.29
N ILE A 148 0.66 -23.01 9.00
CA ILE A 148 1.34 -24.32 9.13
C ILE A 148 0.70 -25.14 10.26
N ASP A 149 0.27 -24.51 11.35
CA ASP A 149 -0.40 -25.21 12.46
C ASP A 149 -1.82 -25.68 12.07
N GLU A 150 -2.60 -24.87 11.34
CA GLU A 150 -3.92 -25.28 10.80
C GLU A 150 -3.85 -26.49 9.84
N TYR A 151 -2.71 -26.73 9.18
CA TYR A 151 -2.56 -27.88 8.28
C TYR A 151 -2.17 -29.16 9.03
N LYS A 152 -1.50 -29.05 10.19
CA LYS A 152 -1.17 -30.21 11.01
C LYS A 152 -2.37 -30.76 11.77
N ASP A 153 -3.26 -29.90 12.24
CA ASP A 153 -4.41 -30.32 13.06
C ASP A 153 -5.58 -30.89 12.25
N ASN A 154 -5.63 -30.67 10.93
CA ASN A 154 -6.68 -31.25 10.05
C ASN A 154 -6.28 -32.60 9.43
N PHE A 155 -5.05 -33.08 9.65
CA PHE A 155 -4.53 -34.35 9.13
C PHE A 155 -3.94 -35.28 10.21
N ALA A 156 -4.16 -34.95 11.49
CA ALA A 156 -3.91 -35.83 12.63
C ALA A 156 -5.25 -36.30 13.21
#